data_AF-A0A257AG69-F1
#
_entry.id   AF-A0A257AG69-F1
#
_cell.length_a   1.000
_cell.length_b   1.000
_cell.length_c   1.000
_cell.angle_alpha   90.00
_cell.angle_beta   90.00
_cell.angle_gamma   90.00
#
_symmetry.space_group_name_H-M   'P 1'
#
loop_
_entity.id
_entity.type
_entity.pdbx_description
1 polymer ?
#
loop_
_entity_poly.entity_id
_entity_poly.type
_entity_poly.pdbx_seq_one_letter_code
_entity_poly.pdbx_strand_id
1 'polypeptide(L)'
;LAFLSSGITKSYEDLIEIHRELEFPSTLGKILSFLLEDDLVRYSNGEIKVTRYGKAVSESFIDPVTSREIKRRILSSRRGRCDKCDPLEMAIELKPFTNAYLGEDIYSEIKDKVSVRLFSGTTLEFLSRPRGVNKGTLRKISRLVQKYLSCNCKDSPFCGCGELKLSMEIVRKRIDDKLDPSQISKEFEEDGLLLYSGDVFNWLEEILHLLHGIERISEALGEIKYSKITREIRKRIEDPWG
;
A
#
# COMPACT_ATOMS: atom_id res chain seq x y z
N LEU A 1 4.03 14.52 -16.07
CA LEU A 1 4.71 13.27 -16.47
C LEU A 1 3.96 12.53 -17.57
N ALA A 2 2.66 12.21 -17.39
CA ALA A 2 1.85 11.52 -18.40
C ALA A 2 1.91 12.18 -19.79
N PHE A 3 1.69 13.51 -19.89
CA PHE A 3 1.77 14.26 -21.16
C PHE A 3 3.13 14.14 -21.87
N LEU A 4 4.24 14.13 -21.10
CA LEU A 4 5.58 13.94 -21.64
C LEU A 4 5.80 12.48 -22.08
N SER A 5 5.24 11.52 -21.34
CA SER A 5 5.41 10.08 -21.61
C SER A 5 4.59 9.61 -22.80
N SER A 6 3.40 10.19 -23.02
CA SER A 6 2.56 9.92 -24.19
C SER A 6 3.05 10.64 -25.45
N GLY A 7 4.02 11.54 -25.33
CA GLY A 7 4.55 12.32 -26.44
C GLY A 7 3.62 13.44 -26.90
N ILE A 8 2.61 13.81 -26.11
CA ILE A 8 1.72 14.94 -26.40
C ILE A 8 2.51 16.25 -26.47
N THR A 9 3.54 16.39 -25.64
CA THR A 9 4.50 17.49 -25.73
C THR A 9 5.91 17.04 -25.35
N LYS A 10 6.90 17.79 -25.80
CA LYS A 10 8.31 17.72 -25.40
C LYS A 10 8.92 19.11 -25.15
N SER A 11 8.17 20.17 -25.45
CA SER A 11 8.62 21.56 -25.35
C SER A 11 8.27 22.14 -23.98
N TYR A 12 9.02 23.13 -23.54
CA TYR A 12 8.70 23.84 -22.31
C TYR A 12 7.49 24.77 -22.51
N GLU A 13 7.34 25.29 -23.73
CA GLU A 13 6.28 26.20 -24.14
C GLU A 13 4.90 25.54 -24.07
N ASP A 14 4.71 24.34 -24.63
CA ASP A 14 3.39 23.67 -24.56
C ASP A 14 3.07 23.26 -23.12
N LEU A 15 4.08 22.94 -22.30
CA LEU A 15 3.87 22.64 -20.88
C LEU A 15 3.36 23.86 -20.11
N ILE A 16 3.73 25.08 -20.49
CA ILE A 16 3.17 26.30 -19.89
C ILE A 16 1.68 26.41 -20.22
N GLU A 17 1.29 26.14 -21.47
CA GLU A 17 -0.09 26.19 -21.91
C GLU A 17 -0.94 25.14 -21.18
N ILE A 18 -0.50 23.88 -21.19
CA ILE A 18 -1.16 22.77 -20.48
C ILE A 18 -1.27 23.06 -18.97
N HIS A 19 -0.21 23.61 -18.37
CA HIS A 19 -0.21 23.94 -16.94
C HIS A 19 -1.23 25.01 -16.59
N ARG A 20 -1.39 26.02 -17.46
CA ARG A 20 -2.37 27.09 -17.30
C ARG A 20 -3.80 26.59 -17.46
N GLU A 21 -4.06 25.75 -18.46
CA GLU A 21 -5.40 25.21 -18.74
C GLU A 21 -5.92 24.29 -17.63
N LEU A 22 -5.02 23.51 -17.01
CA LEU A 22 -5.38 22.51 -16.00
C LEU A 22 -5.33 23.03 -14.56
N GLU A 23 -5.01 24.33 -14.37
CA GLU A 23 -5.01 25.02 -13.08
C GLU A 23 -4.30 24.25 -11.94
N PHE A 24 -3.12 23.71 -12.21
CA PHE A 24 -2.40 22.92 -11.20
C PHE A 24 -2.06 23.74 -9.95
N PRO A 25 -2.14 23.14 -8.75
CA PRO A 25 -1.90 23.83 -7.48
C PRO A 25 -0.42 24.25 -7.26
N SER A 26 0.51 23.63 -8.00
CA SER A 26 1.94 23.94 -7.93
C SER A 26 2.43 24.57 -9.23
N THR A 27 3.36 25.53 -9.14
CA THR A 27 3.97 26.16 -10.31
C THR A 27 4.70 25.14 -11.20
N LEU A 28 4.65 25.31 -12.52
CA LEU A 28 5.34 24.45 -13.49
C LEU A 28 6.84 24.27 -13.16
N GLY A 29 7.53 25.35 -12.77
CA GLY A 29 8.95 25.28 -12.39
C GLY A 29 9.23 24.31 -11.24
N LYS A 30 8.39 24.29 -10.20
CA LYS A 30 8.50 23.32 -9.08
C LYS A 30 8.24 21.89 -9.56
N ILE A 31 7.24 21.69 -10.41
CA ILE A 31 6.91 20.37 -10.97
C ILE A 31 8.09 19.84 -11.78
N LEU A 32 8.64 20.65 -12.69
CA LEU A 32 9.76 20.25 -13.53
C LEU A 32 11.05 20.03 -12.74
N SER A 33 11.32 20.88 -11.74
CA SER A 33 12.47 20.68 -10.84
C SER A 33 12.35 19.33 -10.13
N PHE A 34 11.17 19.01 -9.58
CA PHE A 34 10.93 17.70 -8.97
C PHE A 34 11.17 16.54 -9.96
N LEU A 35 10.62 16.63 -11.19
CA LEU A 35 10.76 15.56 -12.19
C LEU A 35 12.21 15.37 -12.65
N LEU A 36 12.99 16.45 -12.74
CA LEU A 36 14.42 16.42 -13.08
C LEU A 36 15.26 15.86 -11.93
N GLU A 37 15.05 16.36 -10.70
CA GLU A 37 15.75 15.90 -9.50
C GLU A 37 15.54 14.41 -9.23
N ASP A 38 14.34 13.90 -9.52
CA ASP A 38 14.02 12.49 -9.32
C ASP A 38 14.43 11.58 -10.50
N ASP A 39 15.04 12.13 -11.55
CA ASP A 39 15.42 11.43 -12.79
C ASP A 39 14.22 10.79 -13.51
N LEU A 40 13.02 11.39 -13.40
CA LEU A 40 11.83 11.00 -14.16
C LEU A 40 11.88 11.55 -15.59
N VAL A 41 12.51 12.72 -15.75
CA VAL A 41 12.77 13.35 -17.05
C VAL A 41 14.21 13.86 -17.08
N ARG A 42 14.73 14.12 -18.28
CA ARG A 42 16.04 14.75 -18.51
C ARG A 42 15.91 15.83 -19.56
N TYR A 43 16.74 16.86 -19.43
CA TYR A 43 16.90 17.86 -20.47
C TYR A 43 17.99 17.43 -21.45
N SER A 44 17.67 17.39 -22.75
CA SER A 44 18.62 17.01 -23.79
C SER A 44 18.26 17.69 -25.12
N ASN A 45 19.24 18.38 -25.70
CA ASN A 45 19.11 19.07 -27.00
C ASN A 45 17.92 20.05 -27.07
N GLY A 46 17.68 20.82 -26.01
CA GLY A 46 16.57 21.77 -25.97
C GLY A 46 15.22 21.18 -25.53
N GLU A 47 15.11 19.85 -25.46
CA GLU A 47 13.85 19.14 -25.18
C GLU A 47 13.84 18.47 -23.81
N ILE A 48 12.65 18.30 -23.24
CA ILE A 48 12.42 17.49 -22.04
C ILE A 48 12.06 16.06 -22.49
N LYS A 49 12.91 15.10 -22.15
CA LYS A 49 12.76 13.68 -22.50
C LYS A 49 12.46 12.85 -21.27
N VAL A 50 11.46 11.98 -21.36
CA VAL A 50 11.14 11.02 -20.28
C VAL A 50 12.21 9.93 -20.21
N THR A 51 12.68 9.63 -19.01
CA THR A 51 13.67 8.57 -18.80
C THR A 51 13.01 7.19 -18.85
N ARG A 52 13.80 6.11 -18.88
CA ARG A 52 13.22 4.75 -18.72
C ARG A 52 12.46 4.61 -17.41
N TYR A 53 13.00 5.19 -16.33
CA TYR A 53 12.35 5.23 -15.02
C TYR A 53 11.05 6.04 -15.05
N GLY A 54 11.06 7.27 -15.58
CA GLY A 54 9.85 8.09 -15.68
C GLY A 54 8.77 7.47 -16.56
N LYS A 55 9.16 6.75 -17.61
CA LYS A 55 8.22 5.99 -18.45
C LYS A 55 7.59 4.85 -17.65
N ALA A 56 8.40 4.05 -16.94
CA ALA A 56 7.89 2.98 -16.08
C ALA A 56 6.93 3.50 -15.01
N VAL A 57 7.24 4.63 -14.37
CA VAL A 57 6.35 5.29 -13.39
C VAL A 57 5.02 5.70 -14.04
N SER A 58 5.08 6.38 -15.20
CA SER A 58 3.89 6.83 -15.91
C SER A 58 2.99 5.66 -16.32
N GLU A 59 3.57 4.58 -16.86
CA GLU A 59 2.81 3.43 -17.33
C GLU A 59 2.28 2.54 -16.20
N SER A 60 2.81 2.72 -14.98
CA SER A 60 2.33 2.03 -13.76
C SER A 60 1.25 2.81 -13.04
N PHE A 61 0.91 4.03 -13.51
CA PHE A 61 -0.02 4.94 -12.84
C PHE A 61 0.36 5.27 -11.38
N ILE A 62 1.66 5.14 -11.05
CA ILE A 62 2.20 5.48 -9.72
C ILE A 62 2.53 6.98 -9.71
N ASP A 63 2.14 7.68 -8.66
CA ASP A 63 2.44 9.10 -8.54
C ASP A 63 3.95 9.33 -8.30
N PRO A 64 4.48 10.50 -8.70
CA PRO A 64 5.92 10.77 -8.58
C PRO A 64 6.49 10.74 -7.15
N VAL A 65 5.68 10.97 -6.11
CA VAL A 65 6.13 10.94 -4.72
C VAL A 65 6.28 9.50 -4.26
N THR A 66 5.28 8.67 -4.51
CA THR A 66 5.34 7.22 -4.24
C THR A 66 6.45 6.55 -5.05
N SER A 67 6.64 6.92 -6.32
CA SER A 67 7.70 6.33 -7.14
C SER A 67 9.10 6.61 -6.59
N ARG A 68 9.33 7.80 -6.02
CA ARG A 68 10.59 8.16 -5.36
C ARG A 68 10.89 7.23 -4.19
N GLU A 69 9.88 6.95 -3.36
CA GLU A 69 10.04 6.04 -2.22
C GLU A 69 10.34 4.61 -2.66
N ILE A 70 9.62 4.11 -3.68
CA ILE A 70 9.89 2.80 -4.30
C ILE A 70 11.33 2.73 -4.83
N LYS A 71 11.76 3.71 -5.62
CA LYS A 71 13.13 3.81 -6.15
C LYS A 71 14.17 3.81 -5.02
N ARG A 72 13.94 4.61 -3.98
CA ARG A 72 14.85 4.70 -2.82
C ARG A 72 15.02 3.35 -2.14
N ARG A 73 13.93 2.62 -1.89
CA ARG A 73 13.96 1.30 -1.25
C ARG A 73 14.63 0.24 -2.12
N ILE A 74 14.28 0.17 -3.40
CA ILE A 74 14.93 -0.74 -4.38
C ILE A 74 16.44 -0.50 -4.40
N LEU A 75 16.90 0.75 -4.53
CA LEU A 75 18.34 1.07 -4.58
C LEU A 75 19.05 0.87 -3.24
N SER A 76 18.33 0.90 -2.12
CA SER A 76 18.88 0.61 -0.80
C SER A 76 19.09 -0.89 -0.58
N SER A 77 18.24 -1.74 -1.17
CA SER A 77 18.40 -3.21 -1.19
C SER A 77 19.75 -3.63 -1.78
N ARG A 78 20.12 -3.00 -2.91
CA ARG A 78 21.36 -3.27 -3.67
C ARG A 78 22.63 -3.09 -2.83
N ARG A 79 22.62 -2.15 -1.88
CA ARG A 79 23.80 -1.79 -1.10
C ARG A 79 23.97 -2.66 0.17
N GLY A 80 23.13 -3.68 0.35
CA GLY A 80 23.12 -4.50 1.56
C GLY A 80 22.75 -3.72 2.83
N ARG A 81 22.00 -2.61 2.68
CA ARG A 81 21.65 -1.69 3.78
C ARG A 81 20.19 -1.80 4.22
N CYS A 82 19.52 -2.90 3.88
CA CYS A 82 18.08 -3.00 4.02
C CYS A 82 17.69 -4.43 4.40
N ASP A 83 17.26 -4.60 5.64
CA ASP A 83 16.69 -5.86 6.15
C ASP A 83 15.23 -6.05 5.69
N LYS A 84 14.56 -4.97 5.26
CA LYS A 84 13.15 -4.91 4.83
C LYS A 84 13.01 -4.49 3.38
N CYS A 85 13.57 -5.28 2.47
CA CYS A 85 13.47 -5.03 1.05
C CYS A 85 12.58 -6.04 0.34
N ASP A 86 11.70 -6.70 1.08
CA ASP A 86 10.68 -7.54 0.52
C ASP A 86 9.66 -6.71 -0.30
N PRO A 87 9.41 -7.05 -1.58
CA PRO A 87 8.48 -6.29 -2.43
C PRO A 87 7.04 -6.27 -1.91
N LEU A 88 6.59 -7.35 -1.24
CA LEU A 88 5.26 -7.45 -0.68
C LEU A 88 5.12 -6.58 0.56
N GLU A 89 6.10 -6.60 1.47
CA GLU A 89 6.12 -5.67 2.60
C GLU A 89 6.07 -4.22 2.13
N MET A 90 6.80 -3.88 1.06
CA MET A 90 6.74 -2.54 0.48
C MET A 90 5.34 -2.20 -0.06
N ALA A 91 4.71 -3.10 -0.81
CA ALA A 91 3.36 -2.87 -1.33
C ALA A 91 2.33 -2.70 -0.20
N ILE A 92 2.40 -3.54 0.84
CA ILE A 92 1.54 -3.45 2.02
C ILE A 92 1.77 -2.16 2.80
N GLU A 93 3.02 -1.72 2.98
CA GLU A 93 3.32 -0.47 3.68
C GLU A 93 2.84 0.76 2.90
N LEU A 94 2.92 0.73 1.56
CA LEU A 94 2.39 1.79 0.71
C LEU A 94 0.85 1.83 0.72
N LYS A 95 0.21 0.68 0.89
CA LYS A 95 -1.25 0.55 0.83
C LYS A 95 -1.75 -0.50 1.82
N PRO A 96 -1.78 -0.19 3.12
CA PRO A 96 -2.29 -1.12 4.11
C PRO A 96 -3.80 -1.30 3.99
N PHE A 97 -4.30 -2.49 4.33
CA PHE A 97 -5.72 -2.77 4.45
C PHE A 97 -6.27 -2.12 5.74
N THR A 98 -7.24 -1.23 5.60
CA THR A 98 -7.85 -0.51 6.73
C THR A 98 -9.35 -0.75 6.89
N ASN A 99 -10.00 -1.44 5.94
CA ASN A 99 -11.44 -1.69 5.93
C ASN A 99 -11.81 -2.92 6.79
N ALA A 100 -11.38 -2.89 8.05
CA ALA A 100 -11.69 -3.91 9.04
C ALA A 100 -12.65 -3.36 10.10
N TYR A 101 -13.64 -4.15 10.44
CA TYR A 101 -14.72 -3.77 11.35
C TYR A 101 -14.81 -4.79 12.50
N LEU A 102 -15.31 -4.36 13.65
CA LEU A 102 -15.59 -5.26 14.76
C LEU A 102 -16.81 -6.14 14.42
N GLY A 103 -16.70 -7.44 14.67
CA GLY A 103 -17.82 -8.38 14.57
C GLY A 103 -18.92 -8.04 15.60
N GLU A 104 -20.15 -8.40 15.28
CA GLU A 104 -21.34 -8.07 16.10
C GLU A 104 -21.24 -8.66 17.52
N ASP A 105 -20.55 -9.79 17.65
CA ASP A 105 -20.30 -10.50 18.89
C ASP A 105 -19.35 -9.78 19.86
N ILE A 106 -18.62 -8.77 19.38
CA ILE A 106 -17.84 -7.82 20.20
C ILE A 106 -18.54 -6.45 20.19
N TYR A 107 -18.92 -5.96 19.01
CA TYR A 107 -19.38 -4.59 18.80
C TYR A 107 -20.67 -4.28 19.57
N SER A 108 -21.62 -5.19 19.62
CA SER A 108 -22.93 -4.97 20.28
C SER A 108 -22.83 -4.55 21.76
N GLU A 109 -21.80 -5.02 22.48
CA GLU A 109 -21.56 -4.68 23.90
C GLU A 109 -20.85 -3.34 24.10
N ILE A 110 -20.18 -2.82 23.08
CA ILE A 110 -19.31 -1.64 23.19
C ILE A 110 -19.67 -0.52 22.22
N LYS A 111 -20.71 -0.69 21.40
CA LYS A 111 -21.14 0.24 20.35
C LYS A 111 -21.31 1.69 20.81
N ASP A 112 -21.74 1.90 22.06
CA ASP A 112 -21.95 3.24 22.62
C ASP A 112 -20.63 3.94 23.00
N LYS A 113 -19.50 3.24 22.93
CA LYS A 113 -18.17 3.70 23.35
C LYS A 113 -17.16 3.85 22.20
N VAL A 114 -17.40 3.21 21.05
CA VAL A 114 -16.40 3.06 19.98
C VAL A 114 -17.01 3.19 18.59
N SER A 115 -16.17 3.43 17.58
CA SER A 115 -16.55 3.19 16.19
C SER A 115 -16.59 1.69 15.90
N VAL A 116 -17.41 1.29 14.93
CA VAL A 116 -17.38 -0.09 14.40
C VAL A 116 -16.05 -0.40 13.68
N ARG A 117 -15.35 0.61 13.14
CA ARG A 117 -14.05 0.42 12.47
C ARG A 117 -12.97 0.04 13.48
N LEU A 118 -12.26 -1.06 13.21
CA LEU A 118 -11.20 -1.58 14.08
C LEU A 118 -10.10 -0.56 14.34
N PHE A 119 -9.61 0.08 13.28
CA PHE A 119 -8.47 1.00 13.33
C PHE A 119 -8.88 2.46 13.61
N SER A 120 -10.09 2.70 14.11
CA SER A 120 -10.47 4.04 14.55
C SER A 120 -9.80 4.38 15.89
N GLY A 121 -9.51 5.66 16.13
CA GLY A 121 -8.84 6.10 17.36
C GLY A 121 -9.60 5.69 18.64
N THR A 122 -10.92 5.87 18.66
CA THR A 122 -11.76 5.51 19.82
C THR A 122 -11.80 4.01 20.05
N THR A 123 -11.83 3.22 18.98
CA THR A 123 -11.81 1.75 19.05
C THR A 123 -10.47 1.24 19.58
N LEU A 124 -9.36 1.73 19.03
CA LEU A 124 -8.02 1.36 19.46
C LEU A 124 -7.75 1.73 20.93
N GLU A 125 -8.19 2.91 21.37
CA GLU A 125 -8.10 3.33 22.77
C GLU A 125 -8.87 2.38 23.70
N PHE A 126 -10.12 2.06 23.34
CA PHE A 126 -10.95 1.15 24.12
C PHE A 126 -10.36 -0.27 24.17
N LEU A 127 -9.94 -0.83 23.03
CA LEU A 127 -9.39 -2.19 22.95
C LEU A 127 -8.08 -2.34 23.75
N SER A 128 -7.32 -1.25 23.92
CA SER A 128 -6.12 -1.24 24.76
C SER A 128 -6.43 -1.40 26.25
N ARG A 129 -7.61 -0.94 26.68
CA ARG A 129 -8.05 -0.95 28.08
C ARG A 129 -9.56 -1.21 28.18
N PRO A 130 -10.04 -2.42 27.81
CA PRO A 130 -11.46 -2.70 27.73
C PRO A 130 -12.10 -2.62 29.13
N ARG A 131 -13.22 -1.89 29.24
CA ARG A 131 -13.97 -1.72 30.50
C ARG A 131 -15.48 -1.87 30.28
N GLY A 132 -16.14 -2.44 31.29
CA GLY A 132 -17.60 -2.61 31.29
C GLY A 132 -18.08 -3.50 30.15
N VAL A 133 -17.44 -4.65 29.98
CA VAL A 133 -17.80 -5.74 29.06
C VAL A 133 -17.88 -7.04 29.83
N ASN A 134 -18.64 -8.01 29.36
CA ASN A 134 -18.71 -9.30 30.03
C ASN A 134 -17.40 -10.12 29.85
N LYS A 135 -17.26 -11.20 30.62
CA LYS A 135 -16.06 -12.07 30.58
C LYS A 135 -15.85 -12.74 29.22
N GLY A 136 -16.92 -13.04 28.48
CA GLY A 136 -16.85 -13.67 27.17
C GLY A 136 -16.23 -12.73 26.13
N THR A 137 -16.77 -11.52 26.04
CA THR A 137 -16.32 -10.47 25.13
C THR A 137 -14.93 -9.97 25.48
N LEU A 138 -14.60 -9.87 26.77
CA LEU A 138 -13.24 -9.56 27.21
C LEU A 138 -12.21 -10.57 26.68
N ARG A 139 -12.54 -11.87 26.67
CA ARG A 139 -11.65 -12.90 26.10
C ARG A 139 -11.47 -12.74 24.60
N LYS A 140 -12.53 -12.43 23.86
CA LYS A 140 -12.47 -12.19 22.40
C LYS A 140 -11.61 -10.97 22.08
N ILE A 141 -11.86 -9.84 22.75
CA ILE A 141 -11.05 -8.62 22.64
C ILE A 141 -9.58 -8.94 22.93
N SER A 142 -9.28 -9.69 23.99
CA SER A 142 -7.90 -10.03 24.35
C SER A 142 -7.19 -10.83 23.26
N ARG A 143 -7.87 -11.80 22.63
CA ARG A 143 -7.32 -12.58 21.50
C ARG A 143 -7.07 -11.70 20.28
N LEU A 144 -8.03 -10.86 19.92
CA LEU A 144 -7.94 -9.91 18.81
C LEU A 144 -6.74 -8.97 19.00
N VAL A 145 -6.60 -8.38 20.20
CA VAL A 145 -5.49 -7.48 20.54
C VAL A 145 -4.15 -8.22 20.49
N GLN A 146 -4.09 -9.45 21.02
CA GLN A 146 -2.87 -10.26 20.99
C GLN A 146 -2.44 -10.59 19.56
N LYS A 147 -3.41 -10.98 18.72
CA LYS A 147 -3.16 -11.40 17.33
C LYS A 147 -2.76 -10.23 16.43
N TYR A 148 -3.53 -9.15 16.46
CA TYR A 148 -3.40 -8.08 15.48
C TYR A 148 -2.74 -6.80 16.03
N LEU A 149 -3.01 -6.40 17.26
CA LEU A 149 -2.65 -5.06 17.75
C LEU A 149 -1.42 -5.01 18.66
N SER A 150 -0.87 -6.16 19.06
CA SER A 150 0.27 -6.22 19.98
C SER A 150 1.60 -5.95 19.27
N CYS A 151 2.36 -4.95 19.69
CA CYS A 151 3.70 -4.68 19.19
C CYS A 151 4.56 -3.97 20.25
N ASN A 152 5.86 -3.82 19.97
CA ASN A 152 6.80 -3.16 20.89
C ASN A 152 6.95 -1.65 20.61
N CYS A 153 6.12 -1.08 19.75
CA CYS A 153 6.17 0.34 19.44
C CYS A 153 5.67 1.16 20.63
N LYS A 154 6.32 2.30 20.88
CA LYS A 154 5.94 3.23 21.96
C LYS A 154 4.49 3.72 21.83
N ASP A 155 4.05 3.94 20.59
CA ASP A 155 2.73 4.47 20.29
C ASP A 155 1.72 3.35 20.00
N SER A 156 2.00 2.11 20.40
CA SER A 156 1.05 0.99 20.27
C SER A 156 -0.27 1.31 21.01
N PRO A 157 -1.45 1.05 20.42
CA PRO A 157 -1.70 0.42 19.11
C PRO A 157 -1.88 1.41 17.93
N PHE A 158 -1.57 2.69 18.09
CA PHE A 158 -1.74 3.76 17.08
C PHE A 158 -0.59 3.87 16.07
N CYS A 159 0.41 3.00 16.17
CA CYS A 159 1.63 3.03 15.37
C CYS A 159 1.50 2.51 13.92
N GLY A 160 0.33 2.02 13.50
CA GLY A 160 0.11 1.44 12.16
C GLY A 160 0.48 -0.05 12.05
N CYS A 161 1.13 -0.65 13.06
CA CYS A 161 1.53 -2.05 13.00
C CYS A 161 0.34 -3.02 12.92
N GLY A 162 -0.84 -2.63 13.42
CA GLY A 162 -2.04 -3.47 13.36
C GLY A 162 -2.54 -3.64 11.93
N GLU A 163 -2.58 -2.55 11.19
CA GLU A 163 -2.96 -2.48 9.79
C GLU A 163 -2.00 -3.33 8.95
N LEU A 164 -0.68 -3.19 9.17
CA LEU A 164 0.33 -3.97 8.46
C LEU A 164 0.22 -5.48 8.76
N LYS A 165 0.00 -5.84 10.03
CA LYS A 165 -0.18 -7.24 10.44
C LYS A 165 -1.42 -7.86 9.82
N LEU A 166 -2.55 -7.15 9.87
CA LEU A 166 -3.80 -7.61 9.26
C LEU A 166 -3.64 -7.78 7.75
N SER A 167 -3.02 -6.80 7.09
CA SER A 167 -2.72 -6.85 5.65
C SER A 167 -1.88 -8.07 5.27
N MET A 168 -0.81 -8.33 6.03
CA MET A 168 0.05 -9.50 5.81
C MET A 168 -0.72 -10.80 6.01
N GLU A 169 -1.61 -10.87 7.01
CA GLU A 169 -2.44 -12.04 7.26
C GLU A 169 -3.43 -12.30 6.12
N ILE A 170 -4.05 -11.26 5.54
CA ILE A 170 -4.90 -11.38 4.35
C ILE A 170 -4.11 -12.00 3.19
N VAL A 171 -2.89 -11.50 2.93
CA VAL A 171 -2.06 -12.03 1.84
C VAL A 171 -1.60 -13.45 2.10
N ARG A 172 -1.27 -13.81 3.35
CA ARG A 172 -0.95 -15.19 3.73
C ARG A 172 -2.12 -16.13 3.50
N LYS A 173 -3.33 -15.77 3.91
CA LYS A 173 -4.54 -16.55 3.62
C LYS A 173 -4.77 -16.71 2.11
N ARG A 174 -4.46 -15.68 1.32
CA ARG A 174 -4.54 -15.76 -0.15
C ARG A 174 -3.51 -16.74 -0.73
N ILE A 175 -2.25 -16.62 -0.32
CA ILE A 175 -1.11 -17.35 -0.92
C ILE A 175 -0.97 -18.77 -0.36
N ASP A 176 -0.95 -18.91 0.96
CA ASP A 176 -0.59 -20.15 1.66
C ASP A 176 -1.82 -21.06 1.82
N ASP A 177 -2.96 -20.48 2.22
CA ASP A 177 -4.21 -21.22 2.41
C ASP A 177 -5.05 -21.33 1.12
N LYS A 178 -4.63 -20.63 0.05
CA LYS A 178 -5.28 -20.60 -1.29
C LYS A 178 -6.75 -20.16 -1.25
N LEU A 179 -7.07 -19.22 -0.38
CA LEU A 179 -8.44 -18.75 -0.19
C LEU A 179 -8.80 -17.63 -1.18
N ASP A 180 -10.05 -17.63 -1.64
CA ASP A 180 -10.66 -16.50 -2.34
C ASP A 180 -11.07 -15.37 -1.37
N PRO A 181 -11.35 -14.14 -1.84
CA PRO A 181 -11.71 -13.02 -0.96
C PRO A 181 -12.89 -13.29 -0.02
N SER A 182 -13.88 -14.09 -0.43
CA SER A 182 -15.03 -14.42 0.41
C SER A 182 -14.66 -15.43 1.50
N GLN A 183 -13.82 -16.41 1.16
CA GLN A 183 -13.28 -17.36 2.14
C GLN A 183 -12.37 -16.65 3.15
N ILE A 184 -11.53 -15.73 2.70
CA ILE A 184 -10.70 -14.89 3.57
C ILE A 184 -11.58 -14.10 4.54
N SER A 185 -12.62 -13.42 4.04
CA SER A 185 -13.57 -12.69 4.89
C SER A 185 -14.16 -13.57 5.99
N LYS A 186 -14.61 -14.78 5.64
CA LYS A 186 -15.21 -15.72 6.57
C LYS A 186 -14.24 -16.16 7.68
N GLU A 187 -12.98 -16.38 7.35
CA GLU A 187 -11.95 -16.75 8.33
C GLU A 187 -11.75 -15.66 9.40
N PHE A 188 -11.82 -14.39 9.01
CA PHE A 188 -11.67 -13.29 9.97
C PHE A 188 -12.89 -13.10 10.88
N GLU A 189 -14.08 -13.60 10.49
CA GLU A 189 -15.25 -13.59 11.38
C GLU A 189 -15.00 -14.40 12.66
N GLU A 190 -14.24 -15.49 12.58
CA GLU A 190 -13.86 -16.31 13.74
C GLU A 190 -12.94 -15.56 14.72
N ASP A 191 -12.20 -14.57 14.23
CA ASP A 191 -11.37 -13.68 15.05
C ASP A 191 -12.16 -12.50 15.64
N GLY A 192 -13.47 -12.42 15.39
CA GLY A 192 -14.32 -11.30 15.80
C GLY A 192 -14.13 -10.05 14.92
N LEU A 193 -13.71 -10.24 13.67
CA LEU A 193 -13.55 -9.18 12.68
C LEU A 193 -14.49 -9.39 11.49
N LEU A 194 -15.08 -8.30 11.02
CA LEU A 194 -15.83 -8.29 9.77
C LEU A 194 -14.99 -7.57 8.72
N LEU A 195 -14.62 -8.28 7.66
CA LEU A 195 -13.98 -7.73 6.46
C LEU A 195 -14.91 -8.01 5.28
N TYR A 196 -15.38 -6.99 4.58
CA TYR A 196 -16.24 -7.23 3.42
C TYR A 196 -15.43 -7.83 2.27
N SER A 197 -15.94 -8.88 1.63
CA SER A 197 -15.23 -9.59 0.56
C SER A 197 -14.89 -8.69 -0.62
N GLY A 198 -15.77 -7.72 -0.94
CA GLY A 198 -15.50 -6.70 -1.95
C GLY A 198 -14.32 -5.79 -1.58
N ASP A 199 -14.18 -5.40 -0.31
CA ASP A 199 -13.03 -4.62 0.16
C ASP A 199 -11.73 -5.44 0.08
N VAL A 200 -11.78 -6.71 0.47
CA VAL A 200 -10.63 -7.63 0.37
C VAL A 200 -10.21 -7.81 -1.08
N PHE A 201 -11.17 -8.05 -1.99
CA PHE A 201 -10.91 -8.19 -3.42
C PHE A 201 -10.26 -6.92 -3.99
N ASN A 202 -10.89 -5.76 -3.79
CA ASN A 202 -10.39 -4.49 -4.31
C ASN A 202 -8.99 -4.18 -3.78
N TRP A 203 -8.73 -4.45 -2.50
CA TRP A 203 -7.42 -4.23 -1.91
C TRP A 203 -6.35 -5.18 -2.47
N LEU A 204 -6.67 -6.46 -2.68
CA LEU A 204 -5.75 -7.41 -3.33
C LEU A 204 -5.41 -6.96 -4.76
N GLU A 205 -6.38 -6.45 -5.52
CA GLU A 205 -6.15 -5.86 -6.84
C GLU A 205 -5.22 -4.64 -6.76
N GLU A 206 -5.42 -3.74 -5.80
CA GLU A 206 -4.52 -2.61 -5.57
C GLU A 206 -3.09 -3.06 -5.24
N ILE A 207 -2.92 -4.12 -4.44
CA ILE A 207 -1.62 -4.72 -4.13
C ILE A 207 -0.98 -5.33 -5.39
N LEU A 208 -1.74 -6.04 -6.22
CA LEU A 208 -1.26 -6.58 -7.50
C LEU A 208 -0.79 -5.48 -8.45
N HIS A 209 -1.53 -4.38 -8.55
CA HIS A 209 -1.15 -3.20 -9.33
C HIS A 209 0.13 -2.55 -8.81
N LEU A 210 0.27 -2.38 -7.49
CA LEU A 210 1.48 -1.85 -6.87
C LEU A 210 2.69 -2.75 -7.11
N LEU A 211 2.55 -4.07 -6.93
CA LEU A 211 3.62 -5.03 -7.21
C LEU A 211 4.03 -4.99 -8.69
N HIS A 212 3.07 -4.88 -9.61
CA HIS A 212 3.38 -4.74 -11.02
C HIS A 212 4.12 -3.42 -11.32
N GLY A 213 3.76 -2.33 -10.66
CA GLY A 213 4.50 -1.07 -10.78
C GLY A 213 5.91 -1.14 -10.20
N ILE A 214 6.08 -1.79 -9.04
CA ILE A 214 7.39 -2.07 -8.43
C ILE A 214 8.25 -2.93 -9.37
N GLU A 215 7.67 -3.95 -10.01
CA GLU A 215 8.31 -4.79 -11.03
C GLU A 215 8.87 -3.93 -12.18
N ARG A 216 8.02 -3.09 -12.80
CA ARG A 216 8.42 -2.21 -13.93
C ARG A 216 9.48 -1.20 -13.54
N ILE A 217 9.35 -0.57 -12.37
CA ILE A 217 10.33 0.36 -11.84
C ILE A 217 11.67 -0.34 -11.61
N SER A 218 11.65 -1.54 -11.02
CA SER A 218 12.86 -2.33 -10.78
C SER A 218 13.60 -2.66 -12.09
N GLU A 219 12.87 -3.04 -13.13
CA GLU A 219 13.45 -3.29 -14.47
C GLU A 219 14.06 -2.03 -15.07
N ALA A 220 13.36 -0.89 -14.99
CA ALA A 220 13.86 0.38 -15.49
C ALA A 220 15.13 0.86 -14.76
N LEU A 221 15.30 0.48 -13.49
CA LEU A 221 16.49 0.74 -12.68
C LEU A 221 17.61 -0.31 -12.90
N GLY A 222 17.36 -1.37 -13.66
CA GLY A 222 18.30 -2.46 -13.91
C GLY A 222 18.37 -3.51 -12.80
N GLU A 223 17.46 -3.46 -11.82
CA GLU A 223 17.40 -4.39 -10.68
C GLU A 223 16.59 -5.65 -11.05
N ILE A 224 17.10 -6.42 -12.01
CA ILE A 224 16.40 -7.56 -12.62
C ILE A 224 16.07 -8.67 -11.62
N LYS A 225 16.94 -8.91 -10.63
CA LYS A 225 16.68 -9.90 -9.57
C LYS A 225 15.47 -9.49 -8.73
N TYR A 226 15.39 -8.21 -8.37
CA TYR A 226 14.29 -7.66 -7.60
C TYR A 226 12.98 -7.76 -8.38
N SER A 227 12.99 -7.36 -9.66
CA SER A 227 11.85 -7.52 -10.58
C SER A 227 11.34 -8.97 -10.62
N LYS A 228 12.23 -9.96 -10.75
CA LYS A 228 11.84 -11.38 -10.78
C LYS A 228 11.15 -11.82 -9.49
N ILE A 229 11.71 -11.47 -8.33
CA ILE A 229 11.10 -11.78 -7.02
C ILE A 229 9.72 -11.13 -6.92
N THR A 230 9.60 -9.86 -7.28
CA THR A 230 8.32 -9.13 -7.28
C THR A 230 7.28 -9.83 -8.16
N ARG A 231 7.68 -10.25 -9.38
CA ARG A 231 6.82 -10.98 -10.31
C ARG A 231 6.37 -12.32 -9.76
N GLU A 232 7.26 -13.07 -9.13
CA GLU A 232 6.93 -14.37 -8.51
C GLU A 232 5.91 -14.19 -7.38
N ILE A 233 6.09 -13.20 -6.51
CA ILE A 233 5.12 -12.89 -5.46
C ILE A 233 3.77 -12.47 -6.06
N ARG A 234 3.79 -11.56 -7.03
CA ARG A 234 2.56 -11.09 -7.71
C ARG A 234 1.75 -12.24 -8.28
N LYS A 235 2.40 -13.18 -8.99
CA LYS A 235 1.74 -14.38 -9.54
C LYS A 235 1.08 -15.25 -8.47
N ARG A 236 1.74 -15.45 -7.32
CA ARG A 236 1.19 -16.24 -6.21
C ARG A 236 -0.06 -15.61 -5.58
N ILE A 237 -0.19 -14.28 -5.64
CA ILE A 237 -1.39 -13.58 -5.15
C ILE A 237 -2.51 -13.62 -6.21
N GLU A 238 -2.14 -13.36 -7.47
CA GLU A 238 -3.05 -13.33 -8.63
C GLU A 238 -3.73 -14.70 -8.82
N ASP A 239 -2.92 -15.75 -8.86
CA ASP A 239 -3.37 -17.13 -9.02
C ASP A 239 -2.69 -18.05 -7.97
N PRO A 240 -3.28 -18.19 -6.78
CA PRO A 240 -2.72 -19.03 -5.72
C PRO A 240 -2.92 -20.53 -5.97
N TRP A 241 -3.74 -20.90 -6.97
CA TRP A 241 -4.05 -22.30 -7.26
C TRP A 241 -3.04 -22.92 -8.23
N GLY A 242 -2.48 -22.12 -9.14
CA GLY A 242 -1.36 -22.47 -10.01
C GLY A 242 -1.76 -22.79 -11.44
#